data_AF-A0A267FFT4-F1
#
_entry.id   AF-A0A267FFT4-F1
#
_cell.length_a   1.000
_cell.length_b   1.000
_cell.length_c   1.000
_cell.angle_alpha   90.00
_cell.angle_beta   90.00
_cell.angle_gamma   90.00
#
_symmetry.space_group_name_H-M   'P 1'
#
loop_
_entity.id
_entity.type
_entity.pdbx_description
1 polymer ?
#
loop_
_entity_poly.entity_id
_entity_poly.type
_entity_poly.pdbx_seq_one_letter_code
_entity_poly.pdbx_strand_id
1 'polypeptide(L)'
;MRAINMQKLLVLLACLVAAATAQQQFYCSPDSPTTVSASLTDFYLTTRRQNEAGYSSGLSCEFNAESPNRAFFVEVKSFKVSSAVFTISSGDEVLFSGSSIPDYQHNILTPSKSLKVRFDATGDQSNSEGVTVRVRAMDLNGCIPGWTYISGTCFGTDSIGSSRNYLDAQRACNSMRSNLLHVPLAYQSNIGSFMRMLPTSLRRYYTWIGLTDRSARFSHYWLSGRRQFWTSDISCYSGGSSSSCYSSERCGAFKDKNSYYAIYMNNCSNRNKFACSAPPGGTSQFYTVPNNYVLQSSRAWVWGVVSRCCSSAVSSWSAFTLACAVGRADGPRAPAPSWSAPVR
;
A
#
# COMPACT_ATOMS: atom_id res chain seq x y z
N MET A 1 30.45 -13.66 -54.50
CA MET A 1 29.17 -13.46 -53.80
C MET A 1 29.27 -14.09 -52.42
N ARG A 2 29.36 -13.29 -51.35
CA ARG A 2 29.45 -13.80 -49.97
C ARG A 2 28.04 -14.03 -49.45
N ALA A 3 27.68 -15.28 -49.17
CA ALA A 3 26.42 -15.65 -48.55
C ALA A 3 26.32 -14.98 -47.17
N ILE A 4 25.45 -13.99 -47.03
CA ILE A 4 25.08 -13.44 -45.73
C ILE A 4 24.40 -14.58 -44.97
N ASN A 5 25.00 -14.98 -43.86
CA ASN A 5 24.55 -16.09 -43.05
C ASN A 5 23.14 -15.76 -42.50
N MET A 6 22.12 -16.40 -43.09
CA MET A 6 20.69 -16.13 -42.88
C MET A 6 20.29 -16.18 -41.39
N GLN A 7 21.05 -16.91 -40.58
CA GLN A 7 20.90 -17.02 -39.13
C GLN A 7 21.26 -15.72 -38.39
N LYS A 8 22.26 -14.96 -38.86
CA LYS A 8 22.61 -13.64 -38.31
C LYS A 8 21.56 -12.58 -38.65
N LEU A 9 20.93 -12.69 -39.82
CA LEU A 9 19.85 -11.79 -40.24
C LEU A 9 18.58 -12.02 -39.39
N LEU A 10 18.23 -13.29 -39.12
CA LEU A 10 17.11 -13.66 -38.26
C LEU A 10 17.31 -13.24 -36.79
N VAL A 11 18.53 -13.37 -36.25
CA VAL A 11 18.83 -12.89 -34.88
C VAL A 11 18.79 -11.36 -34.80
N LEU A 12 19.29 -10.64 -35.81
CA LEU A 12 19.18 -9.17 -35.85
C LEU A 12 17.72 -8.71 -35.98
N LEU A 13 16.91 -9.37 -36.82
CA LEU A 13 15.47 -9.08 -36.92
C LEU A 13 14.73 -9.41 -35.61
N ALA A 14 15.05 -10.52 -34.94
CA ALA A 14 14.48 -10.83 -33.63
C ALA A 14 14.87 -9.81 -32.55
N CYS A 15 16.12 -9.32 -32.56
CA CYS A 15 16.56 -8.25 -31.68
C CYS A 15 15.92 -6.88 -32.03
N LEU A 16 15.71 -6.58 -33.31
CA LEU A 16 15.03 -5.34 -33.75
C LEU A 16 13.53 -5.37 -33.45
N VAL A 17 12.87 -6.52 -33.57
CA VAL A 17 11.46 -6.69 -33.18
C VAL A 17 11.30 -6.68 -31.66
N ALA A 18 12.25 -7.25 -30.90
CA ALA A 18 12.28 -7.15 -29.44
C ALA A 18 12.59 -5.72 -28.93
N ALA A 19 13.32 -4.92 -29.72
CA ALA A 19 13.64 -3.52 -29.40
C ALA A 19 12.55 -2.52 -29.83
N ALA A 20 11.59 -2.93 -30.66
CA ALA A 20 10.61 -2.03 -31.28
C ALA A 20 9.19 -2.12 -30.70
N THR A 21 8.99 -2.66 -29.50
CA THR A 21 7.84 -2.23 -28.71
C THR A 21 8.18 -0.88 -28.11
N ALA A 22 8.00 0.19 -28.88
CA ALA A 22 8.11 1.55 -28.39
C ALA A 22 7.13 1.69 -27.20
N GLN A 23 7.66 1.76 -25.99
CA GLN A 23 6.85 2.04 -24.80
C GLN A 23 6.20 3.39 -25.01
N GLN A 24 4.86 3.44 -25.01
CA GLN A 24 4.15 4.68 -25.24
C GLN A 24 4.40 5.62 -24.06
N GLN A 25 4.98 6.79 -24.33
CA GLN A 25 5.26 7.78 -23.32
C GLN A 25 4.49 9.06 -23.61
N PHE A 26 3.76 9.53 -22.62
CA PHE A 26 2.97 10.75 -22.65
C PHE A 26 3.57 11.76 -21.68
N TYR A 27 3.75 12.98 -22.17
CA TYR A 27 4.29 14.09 -21.41
C TYR A 27 3.18 15.11 -21.17
N CYS A 28 3.38 15.98 -20.17
CA CYS A 28 2.44 17.07 -19.99
C CYS A 28 2.44 18.00 -21.20
N SER A 29 1.23 18.31 -21.67
CA SER A 29 0.97 19.17 -22.82
C SER A 29 0.18 20.41 -22.38
N PRO A 30 0.39 21.58 -23.01
CA PRO A 30 -0.51 22.73 -22.84
C PRO A 30 -1.96 22.41 -23.23
N ASP A 31 -2.20 21.44 -24.12
CA ASP A 31 -3.53 21.03 -24.58
C ASP A 31 -4.23 20.05 -23.61
N SER A 32 -3.96 20.17 -22.31
CA SER A 32 -4.58 19.35 -21.27
C SER A 32 -6.10 19.56 -21.20
N PRO A 33 -6.93 18.50 -21.02
CA PRO A 33 -6.56 17.13 -20.69
C PRO A 33 -6.11 16.29 -21.89
N THR A 34 -5.03 15.51 -21.71
CA THR A 34 -4.59 14.52 -22.69
C THR A 34 -5.36 13.22 -22.51
N THR A 35 -6.08 12.79 -23.54
CA THR A 35 -6.82 11.51 -23.52
C THR A 35 -5.94 10.38 -24.04
N VAL A 36 -5.82 9.30 -23.27
CA VAL A 36 -5.02 8.11 -23.59
C VAL A 36 -5.95 6.91 -23.73
N SER A 37 -6.05 6.36 -24.94
CA SER A 37 -6.73 5.09 -25.16
C SER A 37 -5.82 3.95 -24.70
N ALA A 38 -6.18 3.29 -23.60
CA ALA A 38 -5.32 2.29 -23.01
C ALA A 38 -5.40 0.95 -23.75
N SER A 39 -4.27 0.52 -24.32
CA SER A 39 -4.10 -0.79 -24.96
C SER A 39 -3.57 -1.83 -23.95
N LEU A 40 -3.22 -3.05 -24.41
CA LEU A 40 -2.58 -4.07 -23.56
C LEU A 40 -1.12 -3.76 -23.21
N THR A 41 -0.50 -2.79 -23.88
CA THR A 41 0.88 -2.42 -23.62
C THR A 41 0.97 -1.39 -22.51
N ASP A 42 2.06 -1.45 -21.76
CA ASP A 42 2.36 -0.41 -20.78
C ASP A 42 2.51 0.94 -21.46
N PHE A 43 2.05 1.97 -20.78
CA PHE A 43 2.36 3.35 -21.11
C PHE A 43 2.86 4.11 -19.89
N TYR A 44 3.61 5.17 -20.16
CA TYR A 44 4.22 6.00 -19.14
C TYR A 44 3.63 7.40 -19.21
N LEU A 45 3.20 7.91 -18.07
CA LEU A 45 2.78 9.28 -17.89
C LEU A 45 3.91 10.00 -17.16
N THR A 46 4.47 11.03 -17.79
CA THR A 46 5.52 11.86 -17.20
C THR A 46 4.98 13.27 -17.05
N THR A 47 5.01 13.80 -15.82
CA THR A 47 4.38 15.09 -15.53
C THR A 47 5.15 16.31 -16.04
N ARG A 48 6.35 16.12 -16.63
CA ARG A 48 7.13 17.18 -17.27
C ARG A 48 6.77 17.29 -18.75
N ARG A 49 7.05 18.43 -19.38
CA ARG A 49 6.93 18.59 -20.83
C ARG A 49 8.01 17.82 -21.57
N GLN A 50 7.72 17.43 -22.81
CA GLN A 50 8.69 16.73 -23.63
C GLN A 50 9.92 17.61 -23.88
N ASN A 51 11.12 17.03 -23.76
CA ASN A 51 12.41 17.71 -23.94
C ASN A 51 12.75 18.81 -22.90
N GLU A 52 11.97 18.97 -21.84
CA GLU A 52 12.33 19.86 -20.73
C GLU A 52 13.12 19.10 -19.65
N ALA A 53 14.20 19.72 -19.17
CA ALA A 53 15.04 19.19 -18.10
C ALA A 53 14.39 19.30 -16.71
N GLY A 54 13.45 20.24 -16.55
CA GLY A 54 12.70 20.49 -15.33
C GLY A 54 11.29 21.00 -15.64
N TYR A 55 10.63 21.60 -14.67
CA TYR A 55 9.27 22.10 -14.81
C TYR A 55 9.22 23.62 -14.93
N SER A 56 8.35 24.09 -15.81
CA SER A 56 7.90 25.48 -15.82
C SER A 56 7.02 25.78 -14.59
N SER A 57 7.14 26.97 -14.01
CA SER A 57 6.28 27.43 -12.93
C SER A 57 4.80 27.41 -13.34
N GLY A 58 3.91 26.97 -12.45
CA GLY A 58 2.48 26.91 -12.71
C GLY A 58 2.03 25.84 -13.71
N LEU A 59 2.89 24.85 -14.03
CA LEU A 59 2.50 23.73 -14.88
C LEU A 59 1.35 22.94 -14.23
N SER A 60 0.22 22.88 -14.93
CA SER A 60 -0.90 22.01 -14.61
C SER A 60 -1.18 21.11 -15.80
N CYS A 61 -1.41 19.82 -15.54
CA CYS A 61 -1.76 18.86 -16.58
C CYS A 61 -2.61 17.72 -16.02
N GLU A 62 -3.46 17.18 -16.90
CA GLU A 62 -4.36 16.08 -16.63
C GLU A 62 -4.24 15.05 -17.76
N PHE A 63 -4.13 13.79 -17.38
CA PHE A 63 -4.20 12.63 -18.26
C PHE A 63 -5.46 11.84 -17.92
N ASN A 64 -6.27 11.58 -18.94
CA ASN A 64 -7.46 10.75 -18.84
C ASN A 64 -7.24 9.47 -19.63
N ALA A 65 -7.08 8.36 -18.92
CA ALA A 65 -6.94 7.05 -19.53
C ALA A 65 -8.25 6.27 -19.44
N GLU A 66 -8.68 5.71 -20.57
CA GLU A 66 -9.91 4.93 -20.66
C GLU A 66 -9.64 3.53 -21.19
N SER A 67 -10.31 2.53 -20.62
CA SER A 67 -10.30 1.17 -21.11
C SER A 67 -11.68 0.53 -20.96
N PRO A 68 -12.35 0.13 -22.06
CA PRO A 68 -13.76 -0.25 -22.02
C PRO A 68 -14.06 -1.50 -21.19
N ASN A 69 -13.09 -2.40 -20.98
CA ASN A 69 -13.29 -3.66 -20.27
C ASN A 69 -12.11 -4.07 -19.37
N ARG A 70 -11.25 -3.11 -18.99
CA ARG A 70 -10.03 -3.43 -18.23
C ARG A 70 -9.87 -2.54 -17.02
N ALA A 71 -9.18 -3.10 -16.04
CA ALA A 71 -8.69 -2.40 -14.87
C ALA A 71 -7.36 -1.71 -15.16
N PHE A 72 -6.99 -0.77 -14.31
CA PHE A 72 -5.68 -0.12 -14.35
C PHE A 72 -4.82 -0.53 -13.17
N PHE A 73 -3.63 -1.01 -13.48
CA PHE A 73 -2.54 -1.11 -12.53
C PHE A 73 -1.57 0.05 -12.74
N VAL A 74 -1.35 0.81 -11.69
CA VAL A 74 -0.59 2.06 -11.68
C VAL A 74 0.61 1.89 -10.77
N GLU A 75 1.80 2.10 -11.32
CA GLU A 75 3.06 2.01 -10.61
C GLU A 75 3.79 3.35 -10.69
N VAL A 76 3.99 4.00 -9.55
CA VAL A 76 4.75 5.25 -9.48
C VAL A 76 6.23 4.95 -9.44
N LYS A 77 6.93 5.23 -10.53
CA LYS A 77 8.35 4.93 -10.74
C LYS A 77 9.28 5.95 -10.12
N SER A 78 8.91 7.23 -10.21
CA SER A 78 9.65 8.32 -9.60
C SER A 78 8.68 9.37 -9.08
N PHE A 79 9.02 9.95 -7.94
CA PHE A 79 8.31 11.06 -7.35
C PHE A 79 9.35 12.00 -6.73
N LYS A 80 9.80 12.96 -7.52
CA LYS A 80 10.82 13.93 -7.10
C LYS A 80 10.27 15.33 -7.37
N VAL A 81 9.37 15.80 -6.53
CA VAL A 81 8.77 17.14 -6.61
C VAL A 81 8.86 17.83 -5.25
N SER A 82 9.03 19.14 -5.25
CA SER A 82 9.20 19.93 -4.00
C SER A 82 7.98 20.78 -3.65
N SER A 83 7.19 21.19 -4.65
CA SER A 83 6.01 22.06 -4.51
C SER A 83 5.04 21.78 -5.65
N ALA A 84 4.34 20.66 -5.53
CA ALA A 84 3.28 20.26 -6.45
C ALA A 84 2.26 19.39 -5.74
N VAL A 85 1.05 19.31 -6.28
CA VAL A 85 0.04 18.33 -5.89
C VAL A 85 -0.11 17.33 -7.02
N PHE A 86 0.11 16.05 -6.71
CA PHE A 86 -0.12 14.95 -7.62
C PHE A 86 -1.35 14.17 -7.17
N THR A 87 -2.27 13.90 -8.09
CA THR A 87 -3.55 13.24 -7.79
C THR A 87 -3.78 12.11 -8.77
N ILE A 88 -4.16 10.95 -8.25
CA ILE A 88 -4.63 9.80 -9.04
C ILE A 88 -6.07 9.53 -8.62
N SER A 89 -6.97 9.55 -9.59
CA SER A 89 -8.39 9.28 -9.40
C SER A 89 -8.87 8.16 -10.31
N SER A 90 -9.90 7.45 -9.86
CA SER A 90 -10.54 6.35 -10.55
C SER A 90 -12.03 6.65 -10.64
N GLY A 91 -12.48 7.11 -11.81
CA GLY A 91 -13.76 7.82 -11.89
C GLY A 91 -13.74 9.04 -10.96
N ASP A 92 -14.72 9.13 -10.07
CA ASP A 92 -14.84 10.21 -9.08
C ASP A 92 -14.09 9.93 -7.76
N GLU A 93 -13.56 8.71 -7.57
CA GLU A 93 -12.84 8.34 -6.36
C GLU A 93 -11.38 8.81 -6.43
N VAL A 94 -10.94 9.61 -5.46
CA VAL A 94 -9.53 9.99 -5.30
C VAL A 94 -8.78 8.85 -4.60
N LEU A 95 -7.91 8.16 -5.33
CA LEU A 95 -7.09 7.07 -4.81
C LEU A 95 -5.82 7.58 -4.11
N PHE A 96 -5.29 8.70 -4.59
CA PHE A 96 -4.14 9.39 -4.03
C PHE A 96 -4.24 10.88 -4.31
N SER A 97 -3.91 11.73 -3.34
CA SER A 97 -3.64 13.15 -3.56
C SER A 97 -2.63 13.65 -2.53
N GLY A 98 -1.58 14.33 -2.99
CA GLY A 98 -0.60 14.92 -2.09
C GLY A 98 0.64 15.48 -2.79
N SER A 99 1.47 16.15 -1.99
CA SER A 99 2.77 16.68 -2.41
C SER A 99 3.94 15.74 -2.12
N SER A 100 3.67 14.62 -1.46
CA SER A 100 4.57 13.49 -1.28
C SER A 100 3.75 12.20 -1.40
N ILE A 101 4.33 11.17 -2.01
CA ILE A 101 3.72 9.84 -1.98
C ILE A 101 4.09 9.21 -0.65
N PRO A 102 3.10 8.87 0.21
CA PRO A 102 3.36 8.05 1.38
C PRO A 102 4.07 6.81 0.93
N ASP A 103 5.07 6.37 1.70
CA ASP A 103 5.89 5.22 1.32
C ASP A 103 5.01 4.08 0.79
N TYR A 104 3.82 3.82 1.33
CA TYR A 104 2.94 2.68 1.01
C TYR A 104 2.13 2.75 -0.29
N GLN A 105 2.12 3.88 -1.00
CA GLN A 105 1.17 4.12 -2.10
C GLN A 105 1.80 4.13 -3.51
N HIS A 106 2.90 3.40 -3.70
CA HIS A 106 3.58 3.35 -5.01
C HIS A 106 2.92 2.43 -6.04
N ASN A 107 2.06 1.50 -5.62
CA ASN A 107 1.33 0.61 -6.50
C ASN A 107 -0.15 0.68 -6.18
N ILE A 108 -0.95 0.95 -7.20
CA ILE A 108 -2.39 1.13 -7.07
C ILE A 108 -3.07 0.26 -8.13
N LEU A 109 -4.04 -0.55 -7.71
CA LEU A 109 -4.91 -1.29 -8.61
C LEU A 109 -6.32 -0.71 -8.52
N THR A 110 -6.88 -0.27 -9.64
CA THR A 110 -8.28 0.14 -9.73
C THR A 110 -9.06 -0.71 -10.74
N PRO A 111 -10.25 -1.22 -10.37
CA PRO A 111 -11.11 -1.94 -11.30
C PRO A 111 -11.86 -1.01 -12.26
N SER A 112 -11.71 0.31 -12.09
CA SER A 112 -12.37 1.29 -12.95
C SER A 112 -11.87 1.20 -14.39
N LYS A 113 -12.80 1.50 -15.29
CA LYS A 113 -12.58 1.67 -16.73
C LYS A 113 -11.98 3.02 -17.09
N SER A 114 -11.91 3.94 -16.12
CA SER A 114 -11.30 5.26 -16.26
C SER A 114 -10.31 5.53 -15.14
N LEU A 115 -9.17 6.10 -15.52
CA LEU A 115 -8.10 6.56 -14.65
C LEU A 115 -7.77 8.00 -15.00
N LYS A 116 -7.79 8.88 -14.01
CA LYS A 116 -7.38 10.27 -14.14
C LYS A 116 -6.10 10.48 -13.34
N VAL A 117 -5.11 11.08 -13.98
CA VAL A 117 -3.85 11.47 -13.33
C VAL A 117 -3.66 12.95 -13.53
N ARG A 118 -3.63 13.70 -12.43
CA ARG A 118 -3.53 15.16 -12.44
C ARG A 118 -2.29 15.61 -11.68
N PHE A 119 -1.62 16.61 -12.22
CA PHE A 119 -0.46 17.23 -11.61
C PHE A 119 -0.62 18.75 -11.67
N ASP A 120 -0.46 19.39 -10.52
CA ASP A 120 -0.52 20.85 -10.39
C ASP A 120 0.74 21.34 -9.66
N ALA A 121 1.64 22.03 -10.36
CA ALA A 121 2.79 22.68 -9.77
C ALA A 121 2.36 23.96 -9.03
N THR A 122 2.69 24.06 -7.75
CA THR A 122 2.32 25.19 -6.88
C THR A 122 3.47 26.17 -6.65
N GLY A 123 4.65 25.91 -7.22
CA GLY A 123 5.82 26.78 -7.12
C GLY A 123 6.86 26.46 -8.19
N ASP A 124 8.06 27.03 -8.05
CA ASP A 124 9.17 26.71 -8.95
C ASP A 124 9.57 25.23 -8.80
N GLN A 125 9.64 24.55 -9.93
CA GLN A 125 9.98 23.13 -10.06
C GLN A 125 11.12 22.94 -11.09
N SER A 126 11.89 23.99 -11.38
CA SER A 126 12.98 24.00 -12.37
C SER A 126 14.05 22.91 -12.15
N ASN A 127 14.28 22.48 -10.90
CA ASN A 127 15.25 21.43 -10.53
C ASN A 127 14.63 20.04 -10.29
N SER A 128 13.35 19.86 -10.61
CA SER A 128 12.59 18.64 -10.34
C SER A 128 12.59 17.69 -11.54
N GLU A 129 12.97 16.42 -11.33
CA GLU A 129 12.79 15.35 -12.34
C GLU A 129 11.32 14.96 -12.51
N GLY A 130 10.47 15.32 -11.53
CA GLY A 130 9.03 15.15 -11.63
C GLY A 130 8.45 13.85 -11.13
N VAL A 131 7.23 13.57 -11.59
CA VAL A 131 6.54 12.31 -11.37
C VAL A 131 6.50 11.52 -12.67
N THR A 132 6.94 10.26 -12.60
CA THR A 132 6.73 9.29 -13.68
C THR A 132 5.92 8.13 -13.16
N VAL A 133 4.84 7.83 -13.88
CA VAL A 133 3.94 6.74 -13.57
C VAL A 133 3.87 5.79 -14.75
N ARG A 134 4.02 4.50 -14.48
CA ARG A 134 3.73 3.44 -15.43
C ARG A 134 2.30 2.99 -15.21
N VAL A 135 1.52 2.95 -16.28
CA VAL A 135 0.13 2.49 -16.26
C VAL A 135 0.01 1.28 -17.18
N ARG A 136 -0.71 0.27 -16.69
CA ARG A 136 -1.04 -0.95 -17.44
C ARG A 136 -2.53 -1.18 -17.38
N ALA A 137 -3.18 -1.29 -18.53
CA ALA A 137 -4.52 -1.86 -18.58
C ALA A 137 -4.43 -3.39 -18.53
N MET A 138 -5.24 -4.03 -17.70
CA MET A 138 -5.23 -5.48 -17.50
C MET A 138 -6.62 -6.05 -17.26
N ASP A 139 -6.81 -7.30 -17.65
CA ASP A 139 -8.02 -8.06 -17.33
C ASP A 139 -7.96 -8.51 -15.84
N LEU A 140 -9.05 -8.31 -15.09
CA LEU A 140 -9.13 -8.71 -13.67
C LEU A 140 -9.43 -10.19 -13.46
N ASN A 141 -9.39 -11.02 -14.50
CA ASN A 141 -9.74 -12.43 -14.38
C ASN A 141 -8.60 -13.30 -13.81
N GLY A 142 -7.44 -12.70 -13.50
CA GLY A 142 -6.25 -13.40 -13.03
C GLY A 142 -5.52 -12.65 -11.92
N CYS A 143 -4.28 -13.06 -11.66
CA CYS A 143 -3.41 -12.36 -10.72
C CYS A 143 -2.86 -11.06 -11.31
N ILE A 144 -2.58 -10.10 -10.43
CA ILE A 144 -1.79 -8.91 -10.78
C ILE A 144 -0.50 -9.37 -11.48
N PRO A 145 -0.06 -8.72 -12.56
CA PRO A 145 1.14 -9.15 -13.26
C PRO A 145 2.36 -9.27 -12.32
N GLY A 146 3.07 -10.39 -12.44
CA GLY A 146 4.19 -10.72 -11.56
C GLY A 146 3.81 -11.39 -10.24
N TRP A 147 2.52 -11.54 -9.93
CA TRP A 147 2.04 -12.29 -8.79
C TRP A 147 1.88 -13.77 -9.13
N THR A 148 2.04 -14.63 -8.13
CA THR A 148 1.96 -16.08 -8.28
C THR A 148 0.60 -16.60 -7.82
N TYR A 149 -0.01 -17.46 -8.63
CA TYR A 149 -1.26 -18.14 -8.29
C TYR A 149 -0.98 -19.47 -7.61
N ILE A 150 -1.54 -19.68 -6.42
CA ILE A 150 -1.48 -20.96 -5.69
C ILE A 150 -2.85 -21.22 -5.06
N SER A 151 -3.45 -22.36 -5.40
CA SER A 151 -4.67 -22.88 -4.77
C SER A 151 -5.79 -21.83 -4.62
N GLY A 152 -6.14 -21.13 -5.70
CA GLY A 152 -7.24 -20.16 -5.70
C GLY A 152 -6.88 -18.76 -5.20
N THR A 153 -5.62 -18.50 -4.84
CA THR A 153 -5.17 -17.22 -4.29
C THR A 153 -3.93 -16.71 -5.02
N CYS A 154 -3.88 -15.40 -5.25
CA CYS A 154 -2.75 -14.68 -5.82
C CYS A 154 -1.87 -14.12 -4.71
N PHE A 155 -0.55 -14.28 -4.84
CA PHE A 155 0.45 -13.82 -3.89
C PHE A 155 1.48 -12.94 -4.57
N GLY A 156 1.83 -11.83 -3.93
CA GLY A 156 2.81 -10.90 -4.46
C GLY A 156 3.26 -9.88 -3.43
N THR A 157 3.96 -8.87 -3.90
CA THR A 157 4.45 -7.74 -3.09
C THR A 157 4.43 -6.49 -3.95
N ASP A 158 4.79 -5.34 -3.38
CA ASP A 158 4.93 -4.12 -4.16
C ASP A 158 6.17 -4.18 -5.07
N SER A 159 6.13 -3.44 -6.17
CA SER A 159 7.20 -3.46 -7.17
C SER A 159 8.52 -2.84 -6.70
N ILE A 160 8.45 -1.96 -5.70
CA ILE A 160 9.60 -1.26 -5.13
C ILE A 160 10.33 -2.16 -4.13
N GLY A 161 9.63 -3.13 -3.56
CA GLY A 161 10.16 -4.04 -2.57
C GLY A 161 10.73 -3.30 -1.38
N SER A 162 10.13 -2.19 -0.92
CA SER A 162 10.63 -1.39 0.20
C SER A 162 10.24 -2.02 1.54
N SER A 163 10.99 -1.69 2.60
CA SER A 163 10.68 -2.19 3.95
C SER A 163 9.75 -1.22 4.69
N ARG A 164 8.72 -1.75 5.35
CA ARG A 164 7.61 -0.98 5.95
C ARG A 164 7.29 -1.45 7.35
N ASN A 165 6.74 -0.56 8.17
CA ASN A 165 6.06 -1.01 9.39
C ASN A 165 4.81 -1.81 9.02
N TYR A 166 4.25 -2.53 9.99
CA TYR A 166 3.16 -3.47 9.74
C TYR A 166 1.89 -2.80 9.21
N LEU A 167 1.55 -1.62 9.74
CA LEU A 167 0.39 -0.84 9.32
C LEU A 167 0.53 -0.37 7.87
N ASP A 168 1.68 0.18 7.53
CA ASP A 168 1.96 0.67 6.18
C ASP A 168 2.10 -0.48 5.17
N ALA A 169 2.57 -1.65 5.62
CA ALA A 169 2.55 -2.86 4.80
C ALA A 169 1.11 -3.31 4.47
N GLN A 170 0.20 -3.30 5.44
CA GLN A 170 -1.22 -3.57 5.19
C GLN A 170 -1.84 -2.52 4.26
N ARG A 171 -1.54 -1.23 4.45
CA ARG A 171 -2.01 -0.17 3.54
C ARG A 171 -1.48 -0.32 2.12
N ALA A 172 -0.21 -0.74 1.96
CA ALA A 172 0.37 -1.03 0.66
C ALA A 172 -0.30 -2.23 -0.02
N CYS A 173 -0.68 -3.26 0.73
CA CYS A 173 -1.50 -4.34 0.17
C CYS A 173 -2.89 -3.83 -0.24
N ASN A 174 -3.54 -2.99 0.59
CA ASN A 174 -4.87 -2.45 0.31
C ASN A 174 -4.89 -1.61 -0.98
N SER A 175 -3.86 -0.82 -1.26
CA SER A 175 -3.77 -0.03 -2.50
C SER A 175 -3.70 -0.90 -3.75
N MET A 176 -3.17 -2.12 -3.63
CA MET A 176 -3.18 -3.14 -4.68
C MET A 176 -4.43 -4.03 -4.65
N ARG A 177 -5.50 -3.61 -3.97
CA ARG A 177 -6.73 -4.38 -3.76
C ARG A 177 -6.47 -5.76 -3.17
N SER A 178 -5.60 -5.82 -2.17
CA SER A 178 -5.18 -7.05 -1.51
C SER A 178 -5.04 -6.82 -0.01
N ASN A 179 -4.65 -7.85 0.73
CA ASN A 179 -4.34 -7.74 2.16
C ASN A 179 -2.98 -8.36 2.43
N LEU A 180 -2.38 -8.12 3.61
CA LEU A 180 -1.23 -8.90 4.03
C LEU A 180 -1.54 -10.40 3.95
N LEU A 181 -0.51 -11.16 3.59
CA LEU A 181 -0.65 -12.57 3.23
C LEU A 181 -1.34 -13.37 4.33
N HIS A 182 -2.39 -14.08 3.96
CA HIS A 182 -3.01 -15.11 4.79
C HIS A 182 -2.71 -16.49 4.23
N VAL A 183 -2.34 -17.41 5.12
CA VAL A 183 -2.15 -18.80 4.73
C VAL A 183 -3.52 -19.42 4.41
N PRO A 184 -3.68 -20.13 3.28
CA PRO A 184 -4.93 -20.81 2.97
C PRO A 184 -5.29 -21.84 4.04
N LEU A 185 -6.59 -22.11 4.23
CA LEU A 185 -7.09 -23.01 5.28
C LEU A 185 -6.40 -24.39 5.25
N ALA A 186 -6.21 -24.94 4.06
CA ALA A 186 -5.58 -26.23 3.83
C ALA A 186 -4.12 -26.33 4.36
N TYR A 187 -3.46 -25.20 4.63
CA TYR A 187 -2.07 -25.15 5.07
C TYR A 187 -1.90 -24.59 6.50
N GLN A 188 -2.98 -24.40 7.26
CA GLN A 188 -2.88 -23.81 8.60
C GLN A 188 -2.07 -24.64 9.60
N SER A 189 -2.00 -25.96 9.44
CA SER A 189 -1.20 -26.87 10.27
C SER A 189 0.25 -27.01 9.78
N ASN A 190 0.59 -26.46 8.62
CA ASN A 190 1.92 -26.58 8.02
C ASN A 190 2.31 -25.29 7.27
N ILE A 191 2.33 -24.19 8.02
CA ILE A 191 2.56 -22.86 7.47
C ILE A 191 3.96 -22.78 6.86
N GLY A 192 4.96 -23.34 7.54
CA GLY A 192 6.34 -23.34 7.03
C GLY A 192 6.46 -23.95 5.63
N SER A 193 5.78 -25.07 5.35
CA SER A 193 5.82 -25.69 4.03
C SER A 193 5.09 -24.85 2.97
N PHE A 194 3.95 -24.26 3.32
CA PHE A 194 3.26 -23.35 2.41
C PHE A 194 4.11 -22.13 2.04
N MET A 195 4.73 -21.49 3.03
CA MET A 195 5.57 -20.32 2.77
C MET A 195 6.79 -20.64 1.90
N ARG A 196 7.33 -21.87 2.00
CA ARG A 196 8.40 -22.36 1.11
C ARG A 196 7.94 -22.61 -0.33
N MET A 197 6.64 -22.71 -0.61
CA MET A 197 6.12 -22.78 -1.98
C MET A 197 6.05 -21.41 -2.66
N LEU A 198 5.98 -20.32 -1.91
CA LEU A 198 5.92 -18.97 -2.46
C LEU A 198 7.22 -18.60 -3.19
N PRO A 199 7.25 -17.68 -4.16
CA PRO A 199 8.49 -17.20 -4.75
C PRO A 199 9.48 -16.65 -3.73
N THR A 200 10.80 -16.82 -3.98
CA THR A 200 11.86 -16.34 -3.07
C THR A 200 11.79 -14.84 -2.78
N SER A 201 11.26 -14.05 -3.71
CA SER A 201 10.98 -12.62 -3.54
C SER A 201 10.00 -12.33 -2.40
N LEU A 202 9.06 -13.24 -2.11
CA LEU A 202 8.05 -13.11 -1.06
C LEU A 202 8.47 -13.74 0.28
N ARG A 203 9.62 -14.40 0.31
CA ARG A 203 10.19 -15.03 1.50
C ARG A 203 11.56 -14.46 1.83
N ARG A 204 11.75 -13.16 1.70
CA ARG A 204 12.97 -12.52 2.19
C ARG A 204 13.02 -12.56 3.72
N TYR A 205 14.21 -12.35 4.28
CA TYR A 205 14.45 -12.37 5.72
C TYR A 205 13.47 -11.44 6.46
N TYR A 206 12.62 -12.03 7.31
CA TYR A 206 11.49 -11.38 7.98
C TYR A 206 10.55 -10.67 7.00
N THR A 207 9.52 -11.37 6.54
CA THR A 207 8.47 -10.82 5.68
C THR A 207 7.16 -10.71 6.46
N TRP A 208 6.59 -9.51 6.58
CA TRP A 208 5.28 -9.30 7.18
C TRP A 208 4.20 -10.11 6.46
N ILE A 209 3.38 -10.78 7.28
CA ILE A 209 2.19 -11.53 6.87
C ILE A 209 1.01 -11.09 7.75
N GLY A 210 -0.22 -11.42 7.37
CA GLY A 210 -1.43 -10.95 8.04
C GLY A 210 -1.71 -11.61 9.39
N LEU A 211 -0.71 -12.14 10.10
CA LEU A 211 -0.86 -12.72 11.43
C LEU A 211 -0.60 -11.66 12.51
N THR A 212 -1.47 -11.59 13.51
CA THR A 212 -1.36 -10.74 14.70
C THR A 212 -1.97 -11.46 15.91
N ASP A 213 -1.90 -10.89 17.11
CA ASP A 213 -2.51 -11.44 18.32
C ASP A 213 -3.42 -10.42 19.02
N ARG A 214 -4.70 -10.43 18.66
CA ARG A 214 -5.73 -9.43 19.01
C ARG A 214 -5.95 -9.17 20.52
N SER A 215 -5.33 -9.94 21.42
CA SER A 215 -5.57 -9.84 22.87
C SER A 215 -4.36 -10.26 23.70
N ALA A 216 -4.27 -9.74 24.93
CA ALA A 216 -3.24 -10.03 25.93
C ALA A 216 -3.09 -11.52 26.33
N ARG A 217 -3.86 -12.43 25.72
CA ARG A 217 -3.87 -13.88 25.99
C ARG A 217 -3.17 -14.72 24.92
N PHE A 218 -2.22 -14.14 24.17
CA PHE A 218 -1.37 -14.86 23.19
C PHE A 218 -2.16 -15.71 22.19
N SER A 219 -3.36 -15.24 21.82
CA SER A 219 -4.20 -15.90 20.84
C SER A 219 -3.94 -15.27 19.48
N HIS A 220 -3.42 -16.07 18.55
CA HIS A 220 -3.04 -15.63 17.21
C HIS A 220 -4.26 -15.63 16.28
N TYR A 221 -4.37 -14.58 15.49
CA TYR A 221 -5.43 -14.37 14.51
C TYR A 221 -4.84 -13.83 13.22
N TRP A 222 -5.43 -14.24 12.11
CA TRP A 222 -5.26 -13.58 10.84
C TRP A 222 -6.03 -12.25 10.86
N LEU A 223 -5.59 -11.24 10.10
CA LEU A 223 -6.29 -9.95 9.99
C LEU A 223 -7.73 -10.09 9.48
N SER A 224 -8.05 -11.22 8.83
CA SER A 224 -9.42 -11.60 8.49
C SER A 224 -10.30 -11.95 9.69
N GLY A 225 -9.77 -11.92 10.92
CA GLY A 225 -10.44 -12.32 12.16
C GLY A 225 -10.39 -13.83 12.44
N ARG A 226 -9.86 -14.64 11.52
CA ARG A 226 -9.79 -16.09 11.68
C ARG A 226 -8.71 -16.46 12.70
N ARG A 227 -9.07 -17.27 13.69
CA ARG A 227 -8.13 -17.79 14.69
C ARG A 227 -7.10 -18.75 14.06
N GLN A 228 -5.86 -18.65 14.50
CA GLN A 228 -4.81 -19.62 14.21
C GLN A 228 -4.65 -20.55 15.41
N PHE A 229 -4.99 -21.83 15.22
CA PHE A 229 -4.97 -22.84 16.29
C PHE A 229 -3.60 -23.52 16.42
N TRP A 230 -2.94 -23.81 15.29
CA TRP A 230 -1.61 -24.42 15.28
C TRP A 230 -0.55 -23.35 15.46
N THR A 231 0.15 -23.37 16.58
CA THR A 231 1.14 -22.37 16.96
C THR A 231 2.56 -22.93 17.06
N SER A 232 2.78 -24.21 16.73
CA SER A 232 4.09 -24.88 16.74
C SER A 232 5.13 -24.17 15.88
N ASP A 233 4.67 -23.55 14.79
CA ASP A 233 5.50 -22.82 13.84
C ASP A 233 5.74 -21.35 14.25
N ILE A 234 5.19 -20.90 15.38
CA ILE A 234 5.18 -19.50 15.81
C ILE A 234 6.03 -19.33 17.07
N SER A 235 7.02 -18.43 16.98
CA SER A 235 7.88 -18.02 18.10
C SER A 235 7.92 -16.50 18.24
N CYS A 236 8.56 -16.01 19.30
CA CYS A 236 8.82 -14.59 19.49
C CYS A 236 10.14 -14.19 18.84
N TYR A 237 10.25 -12.96 18.32
CA TYR A 237 11.49 -12.45 17.75
C TYR A 237 12.63 -12.42 18.77
N SER A 238 12.31 -12.05 20.02
CA SER A 238 13.17 -12.13 21.20
C SER A 238 13.60 -13.55 21.61
N GLY A 239 12.99 -14.58 21.04
CA GLY A 239 13.20 -15.98 21.42
C GLY A 239 12.10 -16.53 22.35
N GLY A 240 12.00 -17.85 22.40
CA GLY A 240 10.97 -18.55 23.18
C GLY A 240 9.69 -18.84 22.39
N SER A 241 8.74 -19.50 23.08
CA SER A 241 7.44 -19.89 22.53
C SER A 241 6.52 -18.70 22.30
N SER A 242 5.59 -18.80 21.36
CA SER A 242 4.63 -17.71 21.09
C SER A 242 3.74 -17.26 22.26
N SER A 243 3.64 -18.06 23.34
CA SER A 243 2.96 -17.69 24.58
C SER A 243 3.75 -16.77 25.51
N SER A 244 5.01 -16.46 25.19
CA SER A 244 5.90 -15.66 26.03
C SER A 244 6.41 -14.39 25.35
N CYS A 245 5.78 -13.95 24.26
CA CYS A 245 6.26 -12.80 23.50
C CYS A 245 6.13 -11.51 24.30
N TYR A 246 7.07 -10.58 24.09
CA TYR A 246 6.95 -9.26 24.68
C TYR A 246 5.67 -8.55 24.23
N SER A 247 5.21 -7.62 25.04
CA SER A 247 3.97 -6.88 24.74
C SER A 247 4.01 -6.11 23.43
N SER A 248 5.20 -5.76 22.94
CA SER A 248 5.45 -5.11 21.65
C SER A 248 5.49 -6.09 20.47
N GLU A 249 5.76 -7.37 20.70
CA GLU A 249 5.95 -8.40 19.66
C GLU A 249 4.61 -9.04 19.26
N ARG A 250 3.84 -8.30 18.47
CA ARG A 250 2.42 -8.58 18.21
C ARG A 250 2.07 -8.75 16.72
N CYS A 251 3.07 -8.61 15.84
CA CYS A 251 2.92 -8.69 14.39
C CYS A 251 3.76 -9.83 13.82
N GLY A 252 3.15 -10.72 13.06
CA GLY A 252 3.80 -11.92 12.51
C GLY A 252 4.64 -11.63 11.28
N ALA A 253 5.90 -12.07 11.31
CA ALA A 253 6.81 -12.07 10.18
C ALA A 253 7.26 -13.50 9.85
N PHE A 254 7.21 -13.90 8.58
CA PHE A 254 7.80 -15.15 8.11
C PHE A 254 9.32 -15.06 8.00
N LYS A 255 10.03 -16.11 8.40
CA LYS A 255 11.50 -16.20 8.30
C LYS A 255 11.90 -17.37 7.43
N ASP A 256 12.51 -17.06 6.27
CA ASP A 256 13.04 -18.04 5.33
C ASP A 256 14.43 -18.56 5.73
N LYS A 257 14.52 -19.16 6.92
CA LYS A 257 15.68 -19.96 7.33
C LYS A 257 15.19 -21.33 7.77
N ASN A 258 16.08 -22.33 7.74
CA ASN A 258 15.89 -23.63 8.40
C ASN A 258 15.86 -23.43 9.93
N SER A 259 14.89 -22.69 10.44
CA SER A 259 14.56 -22.60 11.84
C SER A 259 13.40 -23.55 12.13
N TYR A 260 13.36 -24.04 13.36
CA TYR A 260 12.24 -24.82 13.89
C TYR A 260 10.91 -24.06 13.75
N TYR A 261 10.94 -22.73 13.87
CA TYR A 261 9.78 -21.85 13.70
C TYR A 261 9.79 -21.18 12.32
N ALA A 262 8.62 -21.13 11.68
CA ALA A 262 8.42 -20.46 10.40
C ALA A 262 8.03 -18.98 10.57
N ILE A 263 7.36 -18.64 11.67
CA ILE A 263 6.82 -17.31 11.94
C ILE A 263 7.39 -16.78 13.25
N TYR A 264 7.77 -15.50 13.23
CA TYR A 264 8.24 -14.76 14.38
C TYR A 264 7.32 -13.58 14.65
N MET A 265 6.76 -13.51 15.85
CA MET A 265 6.05 -12.35 16.36
C MET A 265 7.07 -11.26 16.67
N ASN A 266 6.94 -10.11 16.02
CA ASN A 266 7.91 -9.03 16.02
C ASN A 266 7.21 -7.70 16.31
N ASN A 267 7.98 -6.67 16.65
CA ASN A 267 7.49 -5.32 16.89
C ASN A 267 6.86 -4.75 15.62
N CYS A 268 5.58 -4.39 15.69
CA CYS A 268 4.79 -3.86 14.58
C CYS A 268 5.39 -2.59 13.95
N SER A 269 6.18 -1.84 14.72
CA SER A 269 6.89 -0.63 14.27
C SER A 269 8.14 -0.93 13.44
N ASN A 270 8.65 -2.17 13.45
CA ASN A 270 9.84 -2.55 12.69
C ASN A 270 9.58 -2.50 11.18
N ARG A 271 10.61 -2.11 10.41
CA ARG A 271 10.50 -2.04 8.95
C ARG A 271 10.97 -3.33 8.30
N ASN A 272 10.02 -4.14 7.82
CA ASN A 272 10.29 -5.40 7.13
C ASN A 272 9.72 -5.39 5.70
N LYS A 273 10.19 -6.34 4.87
CA LYS A 273 9.48 -6.64 3.60
C LYS A 273 8.11 -7.22 3.94
N PHE A 274 7.22 -7.29 2.97
CA PHE A 274 5.86 -7.78 3.20
C PHE A 274 5.35 -8.55 1.99
N ALA A 275 4.46 -9.49 2.26
CA ALA A 275 3.77 -10.25 1.23
C ALA A 275 2.27 -9.96 1.33
N CYS A 276 1.64 -9.83 0.17
CA CYS A 276 0.22 -9.62 0.03
C CYS A 276 -0.45 -10.85 -0.58
N SER A 277 -1.74 -11.02 -0.30
CA SER A 277 -2.60 -12.04 -0.89
C SER A 277 -3.96 -11.48 -1.27
N ALA A 278 -4.51 -11.94 -2.38
CA ALA A 278 -5.85 -11.62 -2.85
C ALA A 278 -6.43 -12.78 -3.68
N PRO A 279 -7.77 -12.89 -3.83
CA PRO A 279 -8.32 -13.73 -4.89
C PRO A 279 -7.94 -13.17 -6.28
N PRO A 280 -8.06 -13.96 -7.37
CA PRO A 280 -7.97 -13.43 -8.73
C PRO A 280 -8.87 -12.19 -8.90
N GLY A 281 -8.36 -11.15 -9.53
CA GLY A 281 -9.04 -9.85 -9.68
C GLY A 281 -8.99 -8.91 -8.48
N GLY A 282 -8.36 -9.32 -7.37
CA GLY A 282 -8.25 -8.52 -6.16
C GLY A 282 -9.52 -8.56 -5.30
N THR A 283 -9.55 -7.75 -4.25
CA THR A 283 -10.65 -7.68 -3.27
C THR A 283 -11.09 -6.24 -2.99
N SER A 284 -12.35 -6.07 -2.60
CA SER A 284 -12.88 -4.82 -2.00
C SER A 284 -12.94 -4.89 -0.47
N GLN A 285 -12.62 -6.03 0.13
CA GLN A 285 -12.61 -6.23 1.58
C GLN A 285 -11.20 -6.04 2.12
N PHE A 286 -10.97 -4.89 2.76
CA PHE A 286 -9.69 -4.52 3.35
C PHE A 286 -9.71 -4.72 4.85
N TYR A 287 -8.72 -5.46 5.37
CA TYR A 287 -8.59 -5.70 6.79
C TYR A 287 -7.88 -4.54 7.49
N THR A 288 -8.28 -4.30 8.74
CA THR A 288 -7.70 -3.26 9.58
C THR A 288 -6.69 -3.86 10.54
N VAL A 289 -5.57 -3.15 10.73
CA VAL A 289 -4.62 -3.47 11.81
C VAL A 289 -5.19 -2.94 13.12
N PRO A 290 -5.31 -3.76 14.18
CA PRO A 290 -5.93 -3.30 15.43
C PRO A 290 -5.18 -2.11 16.07
N ASN A 291 -5.93 -1.13 16.56
CA ASN A 291 -5.42 0.18 17.04
C ASN A 291 -4.44 0.09 18.22
N ASN A 292 -4.48 -1.00 18.98
CA ASN A 292 -3.64 -1.21 20.17
C ASN A 292 -2.15 -1.23 19.83
N TYR A 293 -1.80 -1.42 18.55
CA TYR A 293 -0.42 -1.48 18.07
C TYR A 293 0.08 -0.15 17.46
N VAL A 294 -0.80 0.85 17.30
CA VAL A 294 -0.49 2.16 16.68
C VAL A 294 0.05 3.18 17.70
N LEU A 295 -0.13 2.91 19.00
CA LEU A 295 0.18 3.85 20.08
C LEU A 295 1.63 3.83 20.60
N GLN A 296 2.51 2.97 20.08
CA GLN A 296 3.94 3.01 20.46
C GLN A 296 4.80 3.94 19.59
N SER A 297 4.31 4.46 18.46
CA SER A 297 5.08 5.33 17.56
C SER A 297 4.65 6.80 17.55
N SER A 298 3.62 7.20 18.30
CA SER A 298 2.94 8.50 18.16
C SER A 298 2.97 9.39 19.41
N ARG A 299 3.94 9.20 20.33
CA ARG A 299 4.26 10.21 21.37
C ARG A 299 5.16 11.36 20.89
N ALA A 300 5.33 11.52 19.58
CA ALA A 300 5.96 12.69 18.99
C ALA A 300 4.94 13.37 18.07
N TRP A 301 4.57 14.61 18.43
CA TRP A 301 3.80 15.58 17.65
C TRP A 301 2.28 15.38 17.53
N VAL A 302 1.58 15.60 18.64
CA VAL A 302 0.25 16.25 18.59
C VAL A 302 0.30 17.49 19.49
N TRP A 303 0.84 18.57 18.94
CA TRP A 303 0.56 19.93 19.40
C TRP A 303 0.32 20.80 18.16
N GLY A 304 -0.93 21.25 18.01
CA GLY A 304 -1.25 22.56 17.43
C GLY A 304 -1.44 22.66 15.92
N VAL A 305 -2.56 22.15 15.39
CA VAL A 305 -3.32 22.88 14.35
C VAL A 305 -4.82 22.70 14.62
N VAL A 306 -5.32 23.47 15.58
CA VAL A 306 -6.72 23.91 15.57
C VAL A 306 -6.66 25.43 15.44
N SER A 307 -7.37 25.96 14.44
CA SER A 307 -7.74 27.38 14.22
C SER A 307 -7.14 28.01 12.96
N ARG A 308 -7.78 27.77 11.81
CA ARG A 308 -8.10 28.82 10.83
C ARG A 308 -9.42 28.49 10.13
N CYS A 309 -10.52 28.99 10.68
CA CYS A 309 -11.72 29.36 9.92
C CYS A 309 -12.28 30.61 10.59
N CYS A 310 -11.99 31.76 9.98
CA CYS A 310 -12.76 33.01 9.95
C CYS A 310 -11.81 34.15 9.59
N SER A 311 -11.68 34.39 8.29
CA SER A 311 -11.11 35.62 7.77
C SER A 311 -12.24 36.66 7.64
N SER A 312 -12.08 37.78 8.34
CA SER A 312 -12.36 39.16 7.88
C SER A 312 -13.65 39.48 7.10
N ALA A 313 -14.55 40.26 7.73
CA ALA A 313 -15.05 41.58 7.29
C ALA A 313 -16.34 41.94 8.07
N VAL A 314 -16.28 42.81 9.08
CA VAL A 314 -16.55 44.27 9.07
C VAL A 314 -18.02 44.63 9.41
N SER A 315 -18.12 45.34 10.53
CA SER A 315 -19.10 46.34 10.99
C SER A 315 -20.56 45.99 11.37
N SER A 316 -20.83 46.40 12.61
CA SER A 316 -22.06 46.97 13.21
C SER A 316 -23.14 46.05 13.80
N TRP A 317 -23.19 46.07 15.14
CA TRP A 317 -24.36 46.19 16.04
C TRP A 317 -25.54 45.24 15.71
N SER A 318 -25.92 44.27 16.54
CA SER A 318 -26.37 44.43 17.92
C SER A 318 -26.55 43.05 18.56
N ALA A 319 -26.34 43.00 19.88
CA ALA A 319 -26.73 42.00 20.87
C ALA A 319 -27.63 40.83 20.42
N PHE A 320 -27.18 39.60 20.66
CA PHE A 320 -27.97 38.61 21.41
C PHE A 320 -27.05 37.56 22.05
N THR A 321 -27.26 37.41 23.35
CA THR A 321 -26.57 36.58 24.33
C THR A 321 -26.78 35.09 24.08
N LEU A 322 -25.74 34.26 24.10
CA LEU A 322 -25.82 32.89 24.64
C LEU A 322 -24.43 32.33 24.97
N ALA A 323 -24.24 32.01 26.25
CA ALA A 323 -23.01 31.46 26.82
C ALA A 323 -23.03 29.93 26.77
N CYS A 324 -21.96 29.32 26.26
CA CYS A 324 -21.61 27.93 26.57
C CYS A 324 -20.39 27.94 27.49
N ALA A 325 -20.65 27.69 28.78
CA ALA A 325 -19.65 27.56 29.81
C ALA A 325 -18.92 26.21 29.72
N VAL A 326 -17.60 26.28 29.92
CA VAL A 326 -16.70 25.14 30.13
C VAL A 326 -16.97 24.55 31.51
N GLY A 327 -17.56 23.35 31.57
CA GLY A 327 -17.77 22.59 32.80
C GLY A 327 -16.81 21.42 32.90
N ARG A 328 -15.82 21.53 33.79
CA ARG A 328 -15.10 20.39 34.38
C ARG A 328 -16.11 19.53 35.13
N ALA A 329 -16.16 18.23 34.85
CA ALA A 329 -16.91 17.26 35.65
C ALA A 329 -15.93 16.28 36.30
N ASP A 330 -15.64 16.53 37.58
CA ASP A 330 -15.21 15.50 38.52
C ASP A 330 -16.39 14.57 38.78
N GLY A 331 -16.22 13.27 38.54
CA GLY A 331 -17.20 12.22 38.82
C GLY A 331 -16.76 11.35 40.01
N PRO A 332 -17.64 11.05 40.97
CA PRO A 332 -17.29 10.39 42.24
C PRO A 332 -17.07 8.88 42.10
N ARG A 333 -16.24 8.35 43.01
CA ARG A 333 -16.03 6.91 43.28
C ARG A 333 -17.34 6.22 43.64
N ALA A 334 -17.64 5.11 42.98
CA ALA A 334 -18.61 4.11 43.43
C ALA A 334 -17.88 2.93 44.14
N PRO A 335 -18.49 2.30 45.16
CA PRO A 335 -17.83 1.35 46.05
C PRO A 335 -17.80 -0.09 45.49
N ALA A 336 -16.86 -0.88 46.03
CA ALA A 336 -16.69 -2.29 45.74
C ALA A 336 -17.85 -3.16 46.29
N PRO A 337 -18.23 -4.25 45.60
CA PRO A 337 -19.00 -5.31 46.22
C PRO A 337 -18.05 -6.33 46.87
N SER A 338 -18.12 -6.42 48.21
CA SER A 338 -17.85 -7.65 48.96
C SER A 338 -18.94 -8.68 48.63
N TRP A 339 -18.67 -9.98 48.77
CA TRP A 339 -19.54 -11.03 49.34
C TRP A 339 -18.85 -12.39 49.12
N SER A 340 -18.28 -12.87 50.23
CA SER A 340 -18.19 -14.26 50.73
C SER A 340 -18.24 -15.47 49.78
N ALA A 341 -17.26 -16.34 50.00
CA ALA A 341 -17.26 -17.76 49.63
C ALA A 341 -18.34 -18.57 50.36
N PRO A 342 -18.68 -19.77 49.84
CA PRO A 342 -19.09 -20.89 50.67
C PRO A 342 -18.03 -21.99 50.68
N VAL A 343 -17.80 -22.50 51.89
CA VAL A 343 -17.13 -23.75 52.22
C VAL A 343 -18.09 -24.90 51.92
N ARG A 344 -17.67 -25.84 51.07
CA ARG A 344 -17.54 -27.29 51.37
C ARG A 344 -16.86 -28.00 50.21
#